data_AF-A0A927SAT5-F1
#
_entry.id   AF-A0A927SAT5-F1
#
_cell.length_a   1.000
_cell.length_b   1.000
_cell.length_c   1.000
_cell.angle_alpha   90.00
_cell.angle_beta   90.00
_cell.angle_gamma   90.00
#
_symmetry.space_group_name_H-M   'P 1'
#
loop_
_entity.id
_entity.type
_entity.pdbx_description
1 polymer ?
#
loop_
_entity_poly.entity_id
_entity_poly.type
_entity_poly.pdbx_seq_one_letter_code
_entity_poly.pdbx_strand_id
1 'polypeptide(L)'
;MISSNERRPHVQVEFTRSGWRQFARLNRSLGARFIKAFVLRFELAAYLAEHEAAGVKLDTECQEVRYVEGVYLLLRKSQGVWYITDIFTAEEAVGYEPVYFWQRVKRGASYLLARLLIGWRQLTRKEVASA
;
A
#
# COMPACT_ATOMS: atom_id res chain seq x y z
N MET A 1 17.02 30.21 -15.22
CA MET A 1 16.34 30.37 -13.92
C MET A 1 14.97 29.73 -14.04
N ILE A 2 14.77 28.54 -13.47
CA ILE A 2 13.47 27.84 -13.47
C ILE A 2 12.63 28.49 -12.36
N SER A 3 11.44 28.95 -12.70
CA SER A 3 10.58 29.73 -11.80
C SER A 3 10.08 28.82 -10.66
N SER A 4 10.12 29.30 -9.42
CA SER A 4 9.64 28.56 -8.23
C SER A 4 8.18 28.10 -8.31
N ASN A 5 7.43 28.56 -9.31
CA ASN A 5 6.04 28.19 -9.57
C ASN A 5 5.88 26.89 -10.39
N GLU A 6 6.93 26.44 -11.09
CA GLU A 6 6.89 25.23 -11.95
C GLU A 6 7.07 23.92 -11.18
N ARG A 7 7.38 23.98 -9.88
CA ARG A 7 7.58 22.79 -9.03
C ARG A 7 6.34 22.38 -8.23
N ARG A 8 5.20 23.05 -8.41
CA ARG A 8 3.97 22.59 -7.78
C ARG A 8 3.40 21.46 -8.66
N PRO A 9 3.38 20.21 -8.17
CA PRO A 9 2.72 19.16 -8.93
C PRO A 9 1.27 19.58 -9.18
N HIS A 10 0.84 19.48 -10.44
CA HIS A 10 -0.54 19.79 -10.84
C HIS A 10 -1.57 18.81 -10.23
N VAL A 11 -1.07 17.72 -9.66
CA VAL A 11 -1.84 16.64 -9.04
C VAL A 11 -2.19 17.01 -7.60
N GLN A 12 -3.47 16.93 -7.27
CA GLN A 12 -3.96 17.12 -5.90
C GLN A 12 -4.03 15.78 -5.16
N VAL A 13 -3.47 15.75 -3.95
CA VAL A 13 -3.50 14.59 -3.05
C VAL A 13 -4.12 14.97 -1.71
N GLU A 14 -5.10 14.19 -1.27
CA GLU A 14 -5.80 14.39 0.01
C GLU A 14 -5.96 13.09 0.78
N PHE A 15 -6.25 13.19 2.08
CA PHE A 15 -6.62 12.02 2.87
C PHE A 15 -8.14 11.83 2.88
N THR A 16 -8.57 10.59 2.77
CA THR A 16 -9.92 10.24 3.24
C THR A 16 -9.99 10.31 4.77
N ARG A 17 -11.20 10.32 5.34
CA ARG A 17 -11.39 10.26 6.79
C ARG A 17 -10.84 8.96 7.41
N SER A 18 -10.89 7.83 6.71
CA SER A 18 -10.29 6.56 7.14
C SER A 18 -8.77 6.63 7.04
N GLY A 19 -8.25 7.05 5.89
CA GLY A 19 -6.81 7.20 5.64
C GLY A 19 -6.14 8.14 6.63
N TRP A 20 -6.78 9.26 6.98
CA TRP A 20 -6.28 10.18 8.01
C TRP A 20 -6.20 9.51 9.39
N ARG A 21 -7.20 8.72 9.77
CA ARG A 21 -7.21 7.99 11.05
C ARG A 21 -6.12 6.92 11.11
N GLN A 22 -5.92 6.20 10.01
CA GLN A 22 -4.85 5.20 9.89
C GLN A 22 -3.48 5.87 9.92
N PHE A 23 -3.29 6.95 9.16
CA PHE A 23 -2.10 7.79 9.19
C PHE A 23 -1.77 8.25 10.62
N ALA A 24 -2.72 8.87 11.31
CA ALA A 24 -2.50 9.38 12.66
C ALA A 24 -2.20 8.26 13.68
N ARG A 25 -2.68 7.03 13.45
CA ARG A 25 -2.32 5.87 14.27
C ARG A 25 -0.90 5.41 14.00
N LEU A 26 -0.55 5.20 12.73
CA LEU A 26 0.78 4.77 12.30
C LEU A 26 1.85 5.81 12.67
N ASN A 27 1.55 7.09 12.47
CA ASN A 27 2.51 8.16 12.73
C ASN A 27 2.86 8.28 14.21
N ARG A 28 1.92 7.92 15.10
CA ARG A 28 2.18 7.84 16.54
C ARG A 28 3.10 6.67 16.90
N SER A 29 3.04 5.55 16.18
CA SER A 29 3.94 4.41 16.41
C SER A 29 5.35 4.61 15.84
N LEU A 30 5.56 5.57 14.93
CA LEU A 30 6.88 5.86 14.35
C LEU A 30 7.83 6.65 15.29
N GLY A 31 7.32 7.24 16.38
CA GLY A 31 8.13 7.99 17.35
C GLY A 31 8.89 9.17 16.70
N ALA A 32 10.21 9.22 16.87
CA ALA A 32 11.06 10.30 16.38
C ALA A 32 11.11 10.41 14.84
N ARG A 33 10.75 9.34 14.11
CA ARG A 33 10.75 9.30 12.63
C ARG A 33 9.52 9.89 11.98
N PHE A 34 8.53 10.34 12.76
CA PHE A 34 7.20 10.74 12.29
C PHE A 34 7.18 11.45 10.92
N ILE A 35 6.23 11.05 10.08
CA ILE A 35 6.01 11.60 8.76
C ILE A 35 5.15 12.87 8.91
N LYS A 36 5.56 13.95 8.24
CA LYS A 36 4.75 15.17 8.15
C LYS A 36 3.72 15.01 7.03
N ALA A 37 2.43 15.11 7.36
CA ALA A 37 1.34 14.91 6.39
C ALA A 37 1.41 15.83 5.16
N PHE A 38 1.92 17.05 5.29
CA PHE A 38 2.12 17.95 4.14
C PHE A 38 3.25 17.48 3.23
N VAL A 39 4.36 16.99 3.80
CA VAL A 39 5.50 16.45 3.03
C VAL A 39 5.06 15.21 2.27
N LEU A 40 4.36 14.28 2.94
CA LEU A 40 3.83 13.07 2.32
C LEU A 40 2.96 13.38 1.09
N ARG A 41 2.00 14.31 1.22
CA ARG A 41 1.12 14.69 0.12
C ARG A 41 1.88 15.35 -1.03
N PHE A 42 2.85 16.20 -0.71
CA PHE A 42 3.66 16.88 -1.72
C PHE A 42 4.51 15.88 -2.53
N GLU A 43 5.19 14.95 -1.84
CA GLU A 43 6.00 13.91 -2.48
C GLU A 43 5.14 12.97 -3.33
N LEU A 44 3.97 12.56 -2.82
CA LEU A 44 3.03 11.75 -3.61
C LEU A 44 2.54 12.48 -4.84
N ALA A 45 2.19 13.77 -4.72
CA ALA A 45 1.73 14.56 -5.85
C ALA A 45 2.83 14.68 -6.93
N ALA A 46 4.09 14.86 -6.53
CA ALA A 46 5.23 14.86 -7.44
C ALA A 46 5.41 13.50 -8.12
N TYR A 47 5.40 12.41 -7.35
CA TYR A 47 5.50 11.04 -7.87
C TYR A 47 4.41 10.76 -8.92
N LEU A 48 3.16 11.06 -8.59
CA LEU A 48 2.02 10.83 -9.50
C LEU A 48 2.15 11.68 -10.77
N ALA A 49 2.54 12.94 -10.64
CA ALA A 49 2.71 13.84 -11.78
C ALA A 49 3.82 13.35 -12.74
N GLU A 50 4.94 12.86 -12.21
CA GLU A 50 6.03 12.30 -13.00
C GLU A 50 5.60 11.03 -13.75
N HIS A 51 4.84 10.15 -13.09
CA HIS A 51 4.34 8.92 -13.72
C HIS A 51 3.29 9.21 -14.81
N GLU A 52 2.38 10.14 -14.56
CA GLU A 52 1.43 10.60 -15.58
C GLU A 52 2.16 11.25 -16.77
N ALA A 53 3.18 12.07 -16.53
CA ALA A 53 4.01 12.68 -17.59
C ALA A 53 4.82 11.66 -18.39
N ALA A 54 5.26 10.57 -17.75
CA ALA A 54 5.92 9.43 -18.40
C ALA A 54 4.93 8.54 -19.19
N GLY A 55 3.63 8.84 -19.18
CA GLY A 55 2.60 8.05 -19.85
C GLY A 55 2.27 6.73 -19.14
N VAL A 56 2.69 6.57 -17.87
CA VAL A 56 2.37 5.38 -17.08
C VAL A 56 0.90 5.44 -16.68
N LYS A 57 0.16 4.39 -17.04
CA LYS A 57 -1.24 4.25 -16.67
C LYS A 57 -1.36 3.72 -15.24
N LEU A 58 -1.53 4.65 -14.29
CA LEU A 58 -1.77 4.32 -12.88
C LEU A 58 -3.18 3.77 -12.68
N ASP A 59 -3.33 2.89 -11.69
CA ASP A 59 -4.64 2.36 -11.29
C ASP A 59 -5.45 3.45 -10.56
N THR A 60 -6.60 3.84 -11.11
CA THR A 60 -7.42 4.90 -10.49
C THR A 60 -8.28 4.40 -9.33
N GLU A 61 -8.50 3.10 -9.21
CA GLU A 61 -9.36 2.51 -8.17
C GLU A 61 -8.56 2.14 -6.93
N CYS A 62 -7.35 1.57 -7.11
CA CYS A 62 -6.50 1.10 -6.01
C CYS A 62 -5.01 1.10 -6.40
N GLN A 63 -4.41 2.29 -6.46
CA GLN A 63 -2.97 2.42 -6.66
C GLN A 63 -2.21 2.21 -5.35
N GLU A 64 -1.46 1.13 -5.26
CA GLU A 64 -0.50 0.94 -4.17
C GLU A 64 0.79 1.73 -4.45
N VAL A 65 1.29 2.41 -3.42
CA VAL A 65 2.58 3.11 -3.43
C VAL A 65 3.40 2.68 -2.22
N ARG A 66 4.59 2.13 -2.47
CA ARG A 66 5.59 1.88 -1.43
C ARG A 66 6.26 3.21 -1.08
N TYR A 67 5.95 3.71 0.09
CA TYR A 67 6.63 4.83 0.70
C TYR A 67 7.85 4.35 1.51
N VAL A 68 8.65 5.29 1.98
CA VAL A 68 9.93 5.03 2.65
C VAL A 68 9.72 4.09 3.86
N GLU A 69 10.69 3.18 4.06
CA GLU A 69 10.81 2.32 5.26
C GLU A 69 9.65 1.34 5.51
N GLY A 70 9.05 0.80 4.44
CA GLY A 70 8.01 -0.23 4.55
C GLY A 70 6.64 0.33 4.91
N VAL A 71 6.44 1.64 4.77
CA VAL A 71 5.12 2.27 4.79
C VAL A 71 4.49 2.14 3.41
N TYR A 72 3.28 1.63 3.34
CA TYR A 72 2.51 1.46 2.11
C TYR A 72 1.26 2.32 2.16
N LEU A 73 0.90 2.84 0.99
CA LEU A 73 -0.23 3.75 0.80
C LEU A 73 -1.12 3.17 -0.30
N LEU A 74 -2.42 3.12 -0.05
CA LEU A 74 -3.41 2.89 -1.09
C LEU A 74 -4.03 4.22 -1.49
N LEU A 75 -4.04 4.47 -2.79
CA LEU A 75 -4.57 5.66 -3.40
C LEU A 75 -5.74 5.32 -4.32
N ARG A 76 -6.73 6.20 -4.34
CA ARG A 76 -7.85 6.16 -5.30
C ARG A 76 -8.05 7.52 -5.92
N LYS A 77 -8.16 7.61 -7.24
CA LYS A 77 -8.48 8.84 -7.96
C LYS A 77 -10.00 8.99 -8.06
N SER A 78 -10.55 10.09 -7.56
CA SER A 78 -11.96 10.43 -7.68
C SER A 78 -12.09 11.92 -8.00
N GLN A 79 -12.87 12.24 -9.04
CA GLN A 79 -13.12 13.63 -9.47
C GLN A 79 -11.82 14.44 -9.69
N GLY A 80 -10.75 13.79 -10.19
CA GLY A 80 -9.46 14.43 -10.45
C GLY A 80 -8.53 14.56 -9.23
N VAL A 81 -9.00 14.22 -8.03
CA VAL A 81 -8.20 14.24 -6.80
C VAL A 81 -7.78 12.81 -6.44
N TRP A 82 -6.52 12.64 -6.06
CA TRP A 82 -6.02 11.39 -5.50
C TRP A 82 -6.23 11.37 -3.99
N TYR A 83 -6.92 10.34 -3.51
CA TYR A 83 -7.22 10.15 -2.11
C TYR A 83 -6.40 9.02 -1.51
N ILE A 84 -5.71 9.29 -0.42
CA ILE A 84 -5.10 8.28 0.44
C ILE A 84 -6.24 7.60 1.21
N THR A 85 -6.55 6.37 0.83
CA THR A 85 -7.65 5.58 1.44
C THR A 85 -7.15 4.81 2.65
N ASP A 86 -5.97 4.22 2.54
CA ASP A 86 -5.38 3.33 3.54
C ASP A 86 -3.87 3.51 3.63
N ILE A 87 -3.34 3.30 4.83
CA ILE A 87 -1.93 3.42 5.16
C ILE A 87 -1.58 2.34 6.16
N PHE A 88 -0.59 1.53 5.83
CA PHE A 88 -0.14 0.43 6.66
C PHE A 88 1.37 0.23 6.56
N THR A 89 1.93 -0.42 7.58
CA THR A 89 3.30 -0.93 7.51
C THR A 89 3.25 -2.38 7.06
N ALA A 90 4.07 -2.75 6.08
CA ALA A 90 4.34 -4.14 5.79
C ALA A 90 5.85 -4.38 5.86
N GLU A 91 6.25 -5.45 6.55
CA GLU A 91 7.62 -5.93 6.48
C GLU A 91 7.89 -6.46 5.08
N GLU A 92 9.11 -6.29 4.59
CA GLU A 92 9.50 -6.82 3.29
C GLU A 92 9.30 -8.34 3.29
N ALA A 93 8.41 -8.82 2.42
CA ALA A 93 8.13 -10.24 2.31
C ALA A 93 9.41 -10.93 1.79
N VAL A 94 9.99 -11.78 2.63
CA VAL A 94 11.15 -12.61 2.25
C VAL A 94 10.70 -13.77 1.35
N GLY A 95 9.40 -14.09 1.39
CA GLY A 95 8.76 -15.05 0.51
C GLY A 95 7.25 -15.10 0.73
N TYR A 96 6.60 -16.00 0.00
CA TYR A 96 5.17 -16.26 0.11
C TYR A 96 4.95 -17.77 0.22
N GLU A 97 4.06 -18.19 1.10
CA GLU A 97 3.61 -19.58 1.17
C GLU A 97 2.14 -19.71 0.77
N PRO A 98 1.76 -20.78 0.06
CA PRO A 98 0.37 -21.04 -0.26
C PRO A 98 -0.44 -21.45 0.98
N VAL A 99 -1.60 -20.82 1.19
CA VAL A 99 -2.55 -21.17 2.25
C VAL A 99 -3.61 -22.11 1.67
N TYR A 100 -3.69 -23.31 2.22
CA TYR A 100 -4.65 -24.32 1.79
C TYR A 100 -5.74 -24.55 2.83
N PHE A 101 -6.99 -24.71 2.38
CA PHE A 101 -8.06 -25.27 3.20
C PHE A 101 -8.41 -26.68 2.73
N TRP A 102 -8.86 -27.52 3.67
CA TRP A 102 -9.31 -28.87 3.37
C TRP A 102 -10.79 -28.87 2.99
N GLN A 103 -11.11 -29.43 1.83
CA GLN A 103 -12.49 -29.66 1.42
C GLN A 103 -12.71 -31.16 1.13
N ARG A 104 -13.77 -31.72 1.73
CA ARG A 104 -14.24 -33.07 1.39
C ARG A 104 -15.09 -32.97 0.12
N VAL A 105 -14.60 -33.50 -0.99
CA VAL A 105 -15.36 -33.56 -2.24
C VAL A 105 -16.39 -34.68 -2.10
N LYS A 106 -17.69 -34.32 -2.11
CA LYS A 106 -18.80 -35.26 -1.85
C LYS A 106 -19.43 -35.83 -3.13
N ARG A 107 -19.02 -35.40 -4.33
CA ARG A 107 -19.59 -35.85 -5.61
C ARG A 107 -18.48 -36.32 -6.56
N GLY A 108 -18.60 -37.58 -7.04
CA GLY A 108 -17.59 -38.29 -7.82
C GLY A 108 -16.95 -39.42 -6.99
N ALA A 109 -16.86 -40.64 -7.53
CA ALA A 109 -16.67 -41.92 -6.84
C ALA A 109 -15.31 -42.16 -6.14
N SER A 110 -14.74 -41.16 -5.47
CA SER A 110 -13.58 -41.35 -4.60
C SER A 110 -13.66 -40.35 -3.45
N TYR A 111 -13.73 -40.85 -2.21
CA TYR A 111 -13.74 -40.06 -0.96
C TYR A 111 -12.40 -39.36 -0.67
N LEU A 112 -11.68 -38.92 -1.70
CA LEU A 112 -10.39 -38.25 -1.54
C LEU A 112 -10.58 -36.83 -1.02
N LEU A 113 -9.75 -36.47 -0.05
CA LEU A 113 -9.64 -35.11 0.45
C LEU A 113 -8.80 -34.28 -0.53
N ALA A 114 -9.33 -33.14 -0.96
CA ALA A 114 -8.59 -32.18 -1.78
C ALA A 114 -8.16 -30.99 -0.91
N ARG A 115 -6.95 -30.47 -1.16
CA ARG A 115 -6.49 -29.17 -0.65
C ARG A 115 -6.81 -28.12 -1.70
N LEU A 116 -7.55 -27.08 -1.32
CA LEU A 116 -7.83 -25.93 -2.19
C LEU A 116 -6.99 -24.75 -1.74
N LEU A 117 -6.30 -24.11 -2.69
CA LEU A 117 -5.54 -22.89 -2.46
C LEU A 117 -6.51 -21.71 -2.26
N ILE A 118 -6.52 -21.12 -1.06
CA ILE A 118 -7.40 -19.99 -0.71
C ILE A 118 -6.68 -18.64 -0.71
N GLY A 119 -5.36 -18.65 -0.84
CA GLY A 119 -4.56 -17.44 -0.91
C GLY A 119 -3.08 -17.70 -0.62
N TRP A 120 -2.33 -16.63 -0.45
CA TRP A 120 -0.91 -16.65 -0.12
C TRP A 120 -0.70 -15.94 1.21
N ARG A 121 0.11 -16.52 2.10
CA ARG A 121 0.57 -15.89 3.34
C ARG A 121 1.95 -15.31 3.11
N GLN A 122 2.11 -14.03 3.45
CA GLN A 122 3.43 -13.38 3.46
C GLN A 122 4.32 -14.01 4.54
N LEU A 123 5.55 -14.34 4.16
CA LEU A 123 6.61 -14.74 5.09
C LEU A 123 7.46 -13.52 5.39
N THR A 124 7.41 -13.06 6.63
CA THR A 124 8.27 -11.97 7.09
C THR A 124 9.44 -12.52 7.87
N ARG A 125 10.59 -11.84 7.83
CA ARG A 125 11.76 -12.24 8.62
C ARG A 125 11.40 -12.01 10.09
N LYS A 126 11.14 -13.06 10.85
CA LYS A 126 11.18 -12.95 12.31
C LYS A 126 12.59 -12.52 12.69
N GLU A 127 12.74 -11.33 13.26
CA GLU A 127 13.95 -11.05 14.03
C GLU A 127 14.03 -12.11 15.13
N VAL A 128 15.06 -12.95 15.04
CA VAL A 128 15.43 -13.82 16.15
C VAL A 128 15.82 -12.87 17.26
N ALA A 129 14.97 -12.75 18.28
CA ALA A 129 15.37 -12.16 19.55
C ALA A 129 16.53 -13.02 20.07
N SER A 130 17.76 -12.57 19.86
CA SER A 130 18.91 -13.11 20.55
C SER A 130 18.73 -12.78 22.03
N ALA A 131 18.42 -13.83 22.80
CA ALA A 131 18.51 -13.81 24.25
C ALA A 131 19.97 -13.70 24.71
#